data_AF-A0A923Q5J3-F1
#
_entry.id   AF-A0A923Q5J3-F1
#
_cell.length_a   1.000
_cell.length_b   1.000
_cell.length_c   1.000
_cell.angle_alpha   90.00
_cell.angle_beta   90.00
_cell.angle_gamma   90.00
#
_symmetry.space_group_name_H-M   'P 1'
#
loop_
_entity.id
_entity.type
_entity.pdbx_description
1 polymer ?
#
loop_
_entity_poly.entity_id
_entity_poly.type
_entity_poly.pdbx_seq_one_letter_code
_entity_poly.pdbx_strand_id
1 'polypeptide(L)'
;RLRGRVVGGVRLYEVTPGWWHGGRLVVAGDQRGAAGTGSALVAAACAQAEAVGALRFEATVLPGNAALFARLGWDVVRAVQVAGRPHILVRWPIGRIASLVAATKAPLGTLLAGLSPGGAGFVGDDCAPVPGSDVLASVDAILPSMVQSDPEWAGWCGVLVGANDLAAMGATPQGALDAIGSPDAAHATRVLAGLRAASQAFALPLLGGHTQLGVAPALTVTALGTTRQPVRGSGRVGQAVSLTADLGGHWRPGHRGQWDSTSRRTAAEIAAMTGLVARARPAAAKDVSMAGIVGTLGMLAEASGCAAELDVAAVPRPAGASVGDWLTCFPGFAMLTTDEAGRPPGPAGPAVSAVCGQLVPGHGVRLRWPDGEITAVLAGSVTGLGVA
;
A
#
# COMPACT_ATOMS: atom_id res chain seq x y z
N ARG A 1 21.08 24.48 3.39
CA ARG A 1 21.65 25.77 3.87
C ARG A 1 22.70 25.45 4.93
N LEU A 2 23.79 26.22 5.02
CA LEU A 2 24.79 26.10 6.10
C LEU A 2 24.74 27.40 6.91
N ARG A 3 24.45 27.29 8.22
CA ARG A 3 24.25 28.46 9.11
C ARG A 3 23.29 29.50 8.51
N GLY A 4 22.16 29.04 7.97
CA GLY A 4 21.14 29.90 7.35
C GLY A 4 21.45 30.38 5.91
N ARG A 5 22.68 30.25 5.42
CA ARG A 5 23.07 30.68 4.06
C ARG A 5 22.86 29.56 3.02
N VAL A 6 22.44 29.91 1.80
CA VAL A 6 22.38 28.98 0.66
C VAL A 6 23.81 28.78 0.14
N VAL A 7 24.28 27.54 0.16
CA VAL A 7 25.66 27.16 -0.24
C VAL A 7 25.70 26.43 -1.58
N GLY A 8 24.53 26.14 -2.17
CA GLY A 8 24.39 25.41 -3.42
C GLY A 8 23.00 24.79 -3.55
N GLY A 9 22.84 23.96 -4.58
CA GLY A 9 21.60 23.24 -4.85
C GLY A 9 21.77 22.17 -5.92
N VAL A 10 20.82 21.26 -5.98
CA VAL A 10 20.67 20.27 -7.05
C VAL A 10 19.29 20.47 -7.64
N ARG A 11 19.21 20.60 -8.96
CA ARG A 11 17.91 20.65 -9.65
C ARG A 11 17.30 19.25 -9.65
N LEU A 12 16.06 19.12 -9.19
CA LEU A 12 15.24 17.92 -9.35
C LEU A 12 14.11 18.20 -10.32
N TYR A 13 13.73 17.22 -11.11
CA TYR A 13 12.55 17.28 -11.96
C TYR A 13 11.94 15.88 -12.12
N GLU A 14 10.62 15.83 -12.22
CA GLU A 14 9.88 14.59 -12.49
C GLU A 14 9.90 14.32 -14.00
N VAL A 15 10.33 13.12 -14.39
CA VAL A 15 10.37 12.67 -15.79
C VAL A 15 9.00 12.16 -16.20
N THR A 16 8.47 11.24 -15.39
CA THR A 16 7.09 10.77 -15.39
C THR A 16 6.67 10.59 -13.94
N PRO A 17 5.36 10.56 -13.61
CA PRO A 17 4.91 10.39 -12.23
C PRO A 17 5.66 9.29 -11.47
N GLY A 18 6.29 9.65 -10.34
CA GLY A 18 7.07 8.74 -9.50
C GLY A 18 8.52 8.48 -9.94
N TRP A 19 8.90 8.87 -11.14
CA TRP A 19 10.29 8.83 -11.64
C TRP A 19 10.88 10.23 -11.68
N TRP A 20 11.89 10.45 -10.84
CA TRP A 20 12.59 11.72 -10.68
C TRP A 20 14.02 11.63 -11.20
N HIS A 21 14.54 12.77 -11.67
CA HIS A 21 15.92 12.89 -12.13
C HIS A 21 16.65 14.06 -11.46
N GLY A 22 17.87 13.80 -11.00
CA GLY A 22 18.83 14.77 -10.48
C GLY A 22 19.59 15.41 -11.63
N GLY A 23 19.43 16.70 -11.80
CA GLY A 23 20.10 17.49 -12.83
C GLY A 23 21.38 18.16 -12.32
N ARG A 24 21.55 19.43 -12.69
CA ARG A 24 22.75 20.21 -12.38
C ARG A 24 22.93 20.40 -10.87
N LEU A 25 24.10 20.05 -10.36
CA LEU A 25 24.61 20.44 -9.04
C LEU A 25 25.37 21.76 -9.16
N VAL A 26 25.02 22.73 -8.33
CA VAL A 26 25.71 24.02 -8.23
C VAL A 26 26.16 24.27 -6.80
N VAL A 27 27.38 24.78 -6.65
CA VAL A 27 27.97 25.18 -5.37
C VAL A 27 28.34 26.66 -5.45
N ALA A 28 28.01 27.41 -4.39
CA ALA A 28 28.39 28.81 -4.27
C ALA A 28 29.91 28.96 -4.42
N GLY A 29 30.37 30.05 -5.05
CA GLY A 29 31.77 30.22 -5.44
C GLY A 29 32.75 30.06 -4.28
N ASP A 30 32.39 30.62 -3.13
CA ASP A 30 33.15 30.60 -1.88
C ASP A 30 33.11 29.26 -1.13
N GLN A 31 32.34 28.30 -1.63
CA GLN A 31 32.22 26.93 -1.11
C GLN A 31 32.72 25.89 -2.12
N ARG A 32 33.22 26.32 -3.29
CA ARG A 32 33.84 25.41 -4.27
C ARG A 32 35.15 24.88 -3.70
N GLY A 33 35.31 23.54 -3.72
CA GLY A 33 36.48 22.87 -3.14
C GLY A 33 36.39 22.65 -1.62
N ALA A 34 35.38 23.20 -0.94
CA ALA A 34 35.11 22.85 0.45
C ALA A 34 34.73 21.36 0.53
N ALA A 35 35.50 20.60 1.30
CA ALA A 35 35.31 19.16 1.43
C ALA A 35 33.88 18.84 1.90
N GLY A 36 33.20 17.94 1.19
CA GLY A 36 31.88 17.44 1.58
C GLY A 36 30.67 18.26 1.13
N THR A 37 30.82 19.50 0.66
CA THR A 37 29.66 20.32 0.23
C THR A 37 28.87 19.67 -0.91
N GLY A 38 29.55 19.11 -1.91
CA GLY A 38 28.90 18.39 -3.02
C GLY A 38 28.13 17.16 -2.53
N SER A 39 28.75 16.33 -1.69
CA SER A 39 28.12 15.15 -1.11
C SER A 39 26.88 15.50 -0.27
N ALA A 40 26.95 16.56 0.53
CA ALA A 40 25.81 17.03 1.33
C ALA A 40 24.64 17.52 0.45
N LEU A 41 24.94 18.16 -0.69
CA LEU A 41 23.92 18.57 -1.66
C LEU A 41 23.28 17.36 -2.36
N VAL A 42 24.06 16.32 -2.69
CA VAL A 42 23.52 15.06 -3.23
C VAL A 42 22.64 14.36 -2.21
N ALA A 43 23.05 14.29 -0.95
CA ALA A 43 22.23 13.71 0.12
C ALA A 43 20.91 14.47 0.32
N ALA A 44 20.96 15.81 0.31
CA ALA A 44 19.76 16.64 0.38
C ALA A 44 18.83 16.44 -0.82
N ALA A 45 19.38 16.21 -2.02
CA ALA A 45 18.61 15.87 -3.21
C ALA A 45 17.91 14.51 -3.08
N CYS A 46 18.59 13.49 -2.55
CA CYS A 46 18.00 12.18 -2.30
C CYS A 46 16.83 12.28 -1.31
N ALA A 47 17.05 12.94 -0.18
CA ALA A 47 16.00 13.17 0.83
C ALA A 47 14.81 13.94 0.25
N GLN A 48 15.05 14.95 -0.59
CA GLN A 48 13.98 15.69 -1.25
C GLN A 48 13.22 14.82 -2.26
N ALA A 49 13.90 14.00 -3.06
CA ALA A 49 13.27 13.08 -4.02
C ALA A 49 12.35 12.08 -3.29
N GLU A 50 12.81 11.51 -2.17
CA GLU A 50 11.99 10.64 -1.33
C GLU A 50 10.81 11.38 -0.71
N ALA A 51 11.00 12.62 -0.24
CA ALA A 51 9.96 13.42 0.38
C ALA A 51 8.82 13.79 -0.60
N VAL A 52 9.12 13.97 -1.89
CA VAL A 52 8.11 14.26 -2.92
C VAL A 52 7.46 13.00 -3.51
N GLY A 53 7.80 11.81 -3.01
CA GLY A 53 7.18 10.57 -3.44
C GLY A 53 7.79 9.93 -4.68
N ALA A 54 9.10 10.11 -4.91
CA ALA A 54 9.81 9.31 -5.90
C ALA A 54 9.80 7.82 -5.52
N LEU A 55 9.72 6.96 -6.53
CA LEU A 55 9.97 5.51 -6.44
C LEU A 55 11.09 5.07 -7.40
N ARG A 56 11.48 5.93 -8.34
CA ARG A 56 12.73 5.82 -9.11
C ARG A 56 13.41 7.18 -9.11
N PHE A 57 14.66 7.24 -8.68
CA PHE A 57 15.44 8.47 -8.68
C PHE A 57 16.82 8.24 -9.31
N GLU A 58 17.13 9.02 -10.34
CA GLU A 58 18.30 8.79 -11.18
C GLU A 58 19.09 10.06 -11.43
N ALA A 59 20.35 9.91 -11.82
CA ALA A 59 21.16 11.01 -12.33
C ALA A 59 22.13 10.50 -13.40
N THR A 60 22.51 11.37 -14.32
CA THR A 60 23.61 11.12 -15.26
C THR A 60 24.84 11.89 -14.80
N VAL A 61 25.94 11.19 -14.53
CA VAL A 61 27.18 11.78 -14.01
C VAL A 61 28.32 11.56 -14.98
N LEU A 62 29.33 12.43 -14.95
CA LEU A 62 30.56 12.19 -15.71
C LEU A 62 31.24 10.90 -15.21
N PRO A 63 31.92 10.12 -16.07
CA PRO A 63 32.54 8.85 -15.68
C PRO A 63 33.47 8.98 -14.46
N GLY A 64 34.24 10.08 -14.37
CA GLY A 64 35.13 10.36 -13.22
C GLY A 64 34.40 10.54 -11.88
N ASN A 65 33.10 10.81 -11.89
CA ASN A 65 32.28 10.98 -10.67
C ASN A 65 31.56 9.70 -10.25
N ALA A 66 31.57 8.62 -11.04
CA ALA A 66 30.83 7.40 -10.73
C ALA A 66 31.27 6.79 -9.39
N ALA A 67 32.57 6.76 -9.09
CA ALA A 67 33.11 6.26 -7.83
C ALA A 67 32.72 7.12 -6.61
N LEU A 68 32.43 8.41 -6.78
CA LEU A 68 31.87 9.23 -5.72
C LEU A 68 30.43 8.81 -5.43
N PHE A 69 29.60 8.67 -6.46
CA PHE A 69 28.20 8.30 -6.32
C PHE A 69 28.03 6.90 -5.71
N ALA A 70 28.84 5.93 -6.14
CA ALA A 70 28.87 4.60 -5.52
C ALA A 70 29.17 4.66 -4.01
N ARG A 71 30.14 5.47 -3.59
CA ARG A 71 30.44 5.68 -2.15
C ARG A 71 29.33 6.42 -1.39
N LEU A 72 28.50 7.19 -2.09
CA LEU A 72 27.33 7.85 -1.52
C LEU A 72 26.12 6.92 -1.46
N GLY A 73 26.22 5.66 -1.90
CA GLY A 73 25.15 4.67 -1.87
C GLY A 73 24.30 4.61 -3.13
N TRP A 74 24.75 5.21 -4.24
CA TRP A 74 24.07 5.10 -5.52
C TRP A 74 24.55 3.87 -6.30
N ASP A 75 23.63 3.20 -6.99
CA ASP A 75 23.93 2.10 -7.88
C ASP A 75 24.40 2.63 -9.24
N VAL A 76 25.47 2.05 -9.77
CA VAL A 76 25.89 2.27 -11.16
C VAL A 76 25.04 1.40 -12.08
N VAL A 77 24.25 2.01 -12.96
CA VAL A 77 23.31 1.29 -13.82
C VAL A 77 23.95 0.93 -15.16
N ARG A 78 24.37 1.94 -15.93
CA ARG A 78 24.93 1.74 -17.28
C ARG A 78 25.65 2.98 -17.80
N ALA A 79 26.51 2.80 -18.80
CA ALA A 79 27.04 3.90 -19.60
C ALA A 79 25.95 4.49 -20.51
N VAL A 80 25.93 5.81 -20.66
CA VAL A 80 24.99 6.55 -21.51
C VAL A 80 25.68 7.72 -22.22
N GLN A 81 25.08 8.22 -23.29
CA GLN A 81 25.54 9.42 -23.98
C GLN A 81 24.58 10.57 -23.68
N VAL A 82 25.10 11.70 -23.18
CA VAL A 82 24.33 12.93 -22.95
C VAL A 82 24.96 14.04 -23.75
N ALA A 83 24.21 14.59 -24.71
CA ALA A 83 24.68 15.62 -25.65
C ALA A 83 26.03 15.24 -26.33
N GLY A 84 26.16 13.98 -26.76
CA GLY A 84 27.35 13.45 -27.43
C GLY A 84 28.57 13.24 -26.53
N ARG A 85 28.39 13.30 -25.20
CA ARG A 85 29.47 13.06 -24.23
C ARG A 85 29.19 11.82 -23.37
N PRO A 86 30.22 11.01 -23.07
CA PRO A 86 30.06 9.82 -22.24
C PRO A 86 29.70 10.22 -20.80
N HIS A 87 28.68 9.56 -20.28
CA HIS A 87 28.19 9.67 -18.90
C HIS A 87 27.88 8.27 -18.36
N ILE A 88 27.67 8.19 -17.05
CA ILE A 88 27.18 7.01 -16.34
C ILE A 88 25.82 7.36 -15.75
N LEU A 89 24.82 6.54 -16.05
CA LEU A 89 23.53 6.56 -15.36
C LEU A 89 23.72 5.90 -13.99
N VAL A 90 23.37 6.63 -12.94
CA VAL A 90 23.36 6.15 -11.57
C VAL A 90 21.94 6.25 -11.01
N ARG A 91 21.59 5.32 -10.11
CA ARG A 91 20.27 5.25 -9.48
C ARG A 91 20.39 5.27 -7.96
N TRP A 92 19.54 6.07 -7.33
CA TRP A 92 19.41 6.08 -5.87
C TRP A 92 18.45 4.97 -5.45
N PRO A 93 18.84 4.07 -4.54
CA PRO A 93 17.95 3.04 -4.02
C PRO A 93 16.85 3.68 -3.17
N ILE A 94 15.60 3.57 -3.61
CA ILE A 94 14.44 4.05 -2.85
C ILE A 94 13.83 2.89 -2.08
N GLY A 95 13.97 2.91 -0.76
CA GLY A 95 13.50 1.85 0.14
C GLY A 95 12.04 1.96 0.58
N ARG A 96 11.28 2.98 0.15
CA ARG A 96 9.95 3.33 0.71
C ARG A 96 8.99 2.12 0.84
N ILE A 97 8.81 1.35 -0.23
CA ILE A 97 7.90 0.20 -0.27
C ILE A 97 8.42 -0.93 0.63
N ALA A 98 9.69 -1.28 0.51
CA ALA A 98 10.32 -2.33 1.30
C ALA A 98 10.28 -2.00 2.80
N SER A 99 10.52 -0.74 3.19
CA SER A 99 10.44 -0.29 4.58
C SER A 99 9.02 -0.38 5.14
N LEU A 100 8.00 -0.05 4.34
CA LEU A 100 6.60 -0.21 4.77
C LEU A 100 6.24 -1.68 5.01
N VAL A 101 6.60 -2.56 4.08
CA VAL A 101 6.40 -4.01 4.21
C VAL A 101 7.13 -4.57 5.43
N ALA A 102 8.40 -4.18 5.63
CA ALA A 102 9.20 -4.61 6.76
C ALA A 102 8.58 -4.19 8.11
N ALA A 103 8.00 -2.99 8.17
CA ALA A 103 7.38 -2.47 9.38
C ALA A 103 6.00 -3.08 9.68
N THR A 104 5.31 -3.65 8.68
CA THR A 104 3.88 -4.04 8.81
C THR A 104 3.60 -5.52 8.62
N LYS A 105 4.35 -6.24 7.77
CA LYS A 105 4.02 -7.62 7.35
C LYS A 105 5.17 -8.61 7.50
N ALA A 106 6.43 -8.19 7.30
CA ALA A 106 7.57 -9.11 7.31
C ALA A 106 7.75 -9.94 8.61
N PRO A 107 7.40 -9.42 9.81
CA PRO A 107 7.50 -10.22 11.04
C PRO A 107 6.52 -11.40 11.11
N LEU A 108 5.44 -11.40 10.33
CA LEU A 108 4.31 -12.33 10.50
C LEU A 108 4.71 -13.79 10.28
N GLY A 109 5.50 -14.11 9.25
CA GLY A 109 5.87 -15.49 8.93
C GLY A 109 6.58 -16.20 10.08
N THR A 110 7.52 -15.52 10.73
CA THR A 110 8.21 -16.05 11.92
C THR A 110 7.29 -16.11 13.14
N LEU A 111 6.48 -15.08 13.36
CA LEU A 111 5.57 -15.01 14.53
C LEU A 111 4.46 -16.06 14.47
N LEU A 112 4.00 -16.41 13.27
CA LEU A 112 2.91 -17.35 13.01
C LEU A 112 3.41 -18.73 12.61
N ALA A 113 4.72 -18.98 12.71
CA ALA A 113 5.31 -20.28 12.36
C ALA A 113 4.66 -21.40 13.19
N GLY A 114 4.21 -22.45 12.50
CA GLY A 114 3.48 -23.57 13.11
C GLY A 114 1.96 -23.37 13.22
N LEU A 115 1.45 -22.20 12.85
CA LEU A 115 0.03 -21.96 12.63
C LEU A 115 -0.29 -22.00 11.13
N SER A 116 -1.55 -22.27 10.79
CA SER A 116 -2.07 -22.15 9.41
C SER A 116 -3.32 -21.27 9.40
N PRO A 117 -3.17 -19.95 9.62
CA PRO A 117 -4.30 -19.02 9.64
C PRO A 117 -5.07 -19.11 8.32
N GLY A 118 -6.39 -19.19 8.37
CA GLY A 118 -7.25 -19.36 7.18
C GLY A 118 -7.55 -20.81 6.81
N GLY A 119 -6.71 -21.77 7.20
CA GLY A 119 -6.88 -23.18 6.85
C GLY A 119 -6.48 -23.51 5.40
N ALA A 120 -6.63 -24.78 5.02
CA ALA A 120 -6.13 -25.29 3.74
C ALA A 120 -6.75 -24.55 2.54
N GLY A 121 -5.89 -23.97 1.68
CA GLY A 121 -6.30 -23.25 0.47
C GLY A 121 -6.71 -21.78 0.67
N PHE A 122 -6.59 -21.25 1.90
CA PHE A 122 -6.92 -19.87 2.26
C PHE A 122 -5.86 -19.24 3.18
N VAL A 123 -4.63 -19.79 3.18
CA VAL A 123 -3.55 -19.26 4.03
C VAL A 123 -3.17 -17.86 3.57
N GLY A 124 -3.33 -16.88 4.45
CA GLY A 124 -3.02 -15.47 4.16
C GLY A 124 -4.09 -14.71 3.37
N ASP A 125 -5.27 -15.33 3.15
CA ASP A 125 -6.45 -14.66 2.62
C ASP A 125 -7.04 -13.69 3.66
N ASP A 126 -7.87 -12.76 3.18
CA ASP A 126 -8.37 -11.64 4.00
C ASP A 126 -9.39 -12.08 5.06
N CYS A 127 -10.01 -13.26 4.88
CA CYS A 127 -10.82 -13.90 5.92
C CYS A 127 -10.47 -15.38 6.05
N ALA A 128 -10.83 -15.97 7.19
CA ALA A 128 -10.80 -17.40 7.41
C ALA A 128 -12.19 -18.01 7.23
N PRO A 129 -12.37 -19.03 6.36
CA PRO A 129 -13.58 -19.84 6.33
C PRO A 129 -13.76 -20.62 7.64
N VAL A 130 -14.95 -20.52 8.22
CA VAL A 130 -15.33 -21.26 9.43
C VAL A 130 -15.73 -22.69 9.05
N PRO A 131 -15.03 -23.73 9.57
CA PRO A 131 -15.26 -25.11 9.18
C PRO A 131 -16.72 -25.56 9.31
N GLY A 132 -17.24 -26.24 8.28
CA GLY A 132 -18.60 -26.79 8.29
C GLY A 132 -19.72 -25.76 8.09
N SER A 133 -19.40 -24.54 7.66
CA SER A 133 -20.38 -23.47 7.44
C SER A 133 -20.03 -22.62 6.21
N ASP A 134 -20.97 -21.77 5.80
CA ASP A 134 -20.76 -20.74 4.76
C ASP A 134 -20.17 -19.44 5.36
N VAL A 135 -19.77 -19.43 6.64
CA VAL A 135 -19.32 -18.23 7.36
C VAL A 135 -17.82 -17.98 7.11
N LEU A 136 -17.48 -16.71 6.88
CA LEU A 136 -16.11 -16.20 6.93
C LEU A 136 -15.95 -15.28 8.13
N ALA A 137 -14.77 -15.31 8.74
CA ALA A 137 -14.39 -14.43 9.84
C ALA A 137 -13.09 -13.68 9.53
N SER A 138 -13.08 -12.38 9.78
CA SER A 138 -11.86 -11.56 9.86
C SER A 138 -11.79 -10.87 11.22
N VAL A 139 -10.58 -10.55 11.68
CA VAL A 139 -10.34 -9.80 12.90
C VAL A 139 -9.19 -8.82 12.72
N ASP A 140 -9.44 -7.57 13.09
CA ASP A 140 -8.47 -6.49 13.01
C ASP A 140 -8.26 -5.78 14.33
N ALA A 141 -6.99 -5.60 14.69
CA ALA A 141 -6.57 -4.71 15.76
C ALA A 141 -6.21 -3.35 15.17
N ILE A 142 -6.89 -2.29 15.62
CA ILE A 142 -6.67 -0.93 15.14
C ILE A 142 -5.45 -0.31 15.84
N LEU A 143 -4.63 0.40 15.06
CA LEU A 143 -3.38 1.01 15.51
C LEU A 143 -3.61 1.84 16.80
N PRO A 144 -2.97 1.51 17.93
CA PRO A 144 -3.26 2.17 19.21
C PRO A 144 -3.09 3.69 19.19
N SER A 145 -2.11 4.20 18.44
CA SER A 145 -1.92 5.64 18.28
C SER A 145 -3.09 6.32 17.58
N MET A 146 -3.74 5.63 16.62
CA MET A 146 -4.96 6.13 15.97
C MET A 146 -6.13 6.11 16.95
N VAL A 147 -6.31 5.01 17.70
CA VAL A 147 -7.35 4.91 18.73
C VAL A 147 -7.24 6.05 19.73
N GLN A 148 -6.01 6.40 20.12
CA GLN A 148 -5.73 7.50 21.04
C GLN A 148 -5.94 8.89 20.42
N SER A 149 -5.41 9.15 19.22
CA SER A 149 -5.39 10.50 18.65
C SER A 149 -6.67 10.88 17.91
N ASP A 150 -7.36 9.90 17.32
CA ASP A 150 -8.57 10.09 16.52
C ASP A 150 -9.55 8.92 16.76
N PRO A 151 -10.15 8.80 17.96
CA PRO A 151 -10.97 7.64 18.35
C PRO A 151 -12.21 7.43 17.47
N GLU A 152 -12.84 8.51 16.99
CA GLU A 152 -13.96 8.41 16.05
C GLU A 152 -13.51 7.80 14.72
N TRP A 153 -12.34 8.20 14.21
CA TRP A 153 -11.78 7.56 13.01
C TRP A 153 -11.37 6.12 13.26
N ALA A 154 -10.78 5.83 14.41
CA ALA A 154 -10.43 4.46 14.77
C ALA A 154 -11.67 3.56 14.78
N GLY A 155 -12.79 4.05 15.35
CA GLY A 155 -14.07 3.37 15.30
C GLY A 155 -14.59 3.16 13.87
N TRP A 156 -14.46 4.17 13.00
CA TRP A 156 -14.80 4.03 11.59
C TRP A 156 -13.95 2.96 10.88
N CYS A 157 -12.63 3.05 11.05
CA CYS A 157 -11.67 2.10 10.50
C CYS A 157 -11.91 0.68 10.99
N GLY A 158 -12.34 0.49 12.25
CA GLY A 158 -12.68 -0.81 12.82
C GLY A 158 -13.72 -1.59 12.02
N VAL A 159 -14.74 -0.93 11.49
CA VAL A 159 -15.74 -1.58 10.61
C VAL A 159 -15.22 -1.67 9.18
N LEU A 160 -14.56 -0.62 8.69
CA LEU A 160 -14.08 -0.51 7.31
C LEU A 160 -13.16 -1.66 6.92
N VAL A 161 -12.18 -2.00 7.76
CA VAL A 161 -11.18 -3.05 7.47
C VAL A 161 -11.88 -4.40 7.29
N GLY A 162 -12.66 -4.84 8.27
CA GLY A 162 -13.38 -6.11 8.18
C GLY A 162 -14.43 -6.14 7.08
N ALA A 163 -15.07 -5.01 6.75
CA ALA A 163 -15.97 -4.94 5.60
C ALA A 163 -15.23 -5.13 4.26
N ASN A 164 -14.03 -4.57 4.12
CA ASN A 164 -13.20 -4.74 2.94
C ASN A 164 -12.64 -6.17 2.83
N ASP A 165 -12.27 -6.80 3.94
CA ASP A 165 -11.84 -8.21 3.96
C ASP A 165 -12.95 -9.16 3.49
N LEU A 166 -14.16 -8.98 4.04
CA LEU A 166 -15.33 -9.75 3.61
C LEU A 166 -15.62 -9.51 2.13
N ALA A 167 -15.52 -8.26 1.67
CA ALA A 167 -15.68 -7.90 0.26
C ALA A 167 -14.64 -8.59 -0.62
N ALA A 168 -13.37 -8.67 -0.20
CA ALA A 168 -12.29 -9.30 -0.95
C ALA A 168 -12.52 -10.79 -1.19
N MET A 169 -13.22 -11.47 -0.28
CA MET A 169 -13.60 -12.88 -0.45
C MET A 169 -14.98 -13.07 -1.12
N GLY A 170 -15.65 -11.98 -1.49
CA GLY A 170 -16.98 -11.99 -2.09
C GLY A 170 -18.09 -12.42 -1.12
N ALA A 171 -17.92 -12.14 0.17
CA ALA A 171 -18.89 -12.44 1.22
C ALA A 171 -19.90 -11.31 1.42
N THR A 172 -21.13 -11.69 1.77
CA THR A 172 -22.15 -10.77 2.23
C THR A 172 -21.92 -10.49 3.72
N PRO A 173 -21.79 -9.22 4.15
CA PRO A 173 -21.72 -8.82 5.56
C PRO A 173 -22.90 -9.37 6.38
N GLN A 174 -22.62 -9.94 7.56
CA GLN A 174 -23.64 -10.41 8.51
C GLN A 174 -23.63 -9.63 9.81
N GLY A 175 -22.45 -9.26 10.30
CA GLY A 175 -22.29 -8.41 11.48
C GLY A 175 -20.89 -8.44 12.04
N ALA A 176 -20.64 -7.63 13.06
CA ALA A 176 -19.34 -7.49 13.70
C ALA A 176 -19.43 -7.56 15.22
N LEU A 177 -18.34 -7.97 15.85
CA LEU A 177 -18.12 -7.89 17.29
C LEU A 177 -16.99 -6.90 17.58
N ASP A 178 -17.09 -6.14 18.67
CA ASP A 178 -16.03 -5.21 19.07
C ASP A 178 -15.45 -5.50 20.47
N ALA A 179 -14.19 -5.15 20.65
CA ALA A 179 -13.53 -5.12 21.96
C ALA A 179 -12.81 -3.77 22.12
N ILE A 180 -13.20 -3.00 23.13
CA ILE A 180 -12.73 -1.64 23.39
C ILE A 180 -12.01 -1.57 24.73
N GLY A 181 -10.74 -1.15 24.69
CA GLY A 181 -10.02 -0.62 25.84
C GLY A 181 -10.03 0.90 25.79
N SER A 182 -10.37 1.57 26.90
CA SER A 182 -10.39 3.03 26.95
C SER A 182 -9.99 3.58 28.32
N PRO A 183 -9.39 4.78 28.36
CA PRO A 183 -9.01 5.42 29.62
C PRO A 183 -10.24 5.84 30.43
N ASP A 184 -11.30 6.29 29.76
CA ASP A 184 -12.54 6.72 30.37
C ASP A 184 -13.74 6.56 29.41
N ALA A 185 -14.94 6.79 29.92
CA ALA A 185 -16.18 6.67 29.17
C ALA A 185 -16.31 7.70 28.04
N ALA A 186 -15.71 8.88 28.17
CA ALA A 186 -15.79 9.92 27.15
C ALA A 186 -14.98 9.51 25.90
N HIS A 187 -13.79 8.96 26.10
CA HIS A 187 -12.98 8.36 25.04
C HIS A 187 -13.70 7.18 24.39
N ALA A 188 -14.24 6.24 25.18
CA ALA A 188 -14.98 5.09 24.65
C ALA A 188 -16.20 5.51 23.82
N THR A 189 -16.92 6.55 24.26
CA THR A 189 -18.08 7.10 23.53
C THR A 189 -17.69 7.58 22.13
N ARG A 190 -16.51 8.19 21.97
CA ARG A 190 -16.00 8.63 20.67
C ARG A 190 -15.67 7.47 19.75
N VAL A 191 -15.05 6.41 20.27
CA VAL A 191 -14.81 5.17 19.52
C VAL A 191 -16.13 4.55 19.04
N LEU A 192 -17.10 4.42 19.95
CA LEU A 192 -18.43 3.87 19.66
C LEU A 192 -19.22 4.72 18.65
N ALA A 193 -19.04 6.05 18.66
CA ALA A 193 -19.64 6.94 17.66
C ALA A 193 -19.13 6.61 16.24
N GLY A 194 -17.81 6.41 16.09
CA GLY A 194 -17.20 5.97 14.85
C GLY A 194 -17.70 4.60 14.38
N LEU A 195 -17.71 3.62 15.28
CA LEU A 195 -18.23 2.27 15.01
C LEU A 195 -19.69 2.32 14.54
N ARG A 196 -20.55 3.08 15.22
CA ARG A 196 -21.96 3.23 14.85
C ARG A 196 -22.12 3.85 13.46
N ALA A 197 -21.37 4.92 13.15
CA ALA A 197 -21.45 5.59 11.86
C ALA A 197 -21.01 4.67 10.71
N ALA A 198 -19.89 3.95 10.88
CA ALA A 198 -19.42 3.02 9.87
C ALA A 198 -20.32 1.79 9.75
N SER A 199 -20.81 1.24 10.86
CA SER A 199 -21.77 0.12 10.87
C SER A 199 -22.99 0.41 10.00
N GLN A 200 -23.52 1.64 10.08
CA GLN A 200 -24.63 2.10 9.24
C GLN A 200 -24.21 2.24 7.76
N ALA A 201 -23.04 2.83 7.51
CA ALA A 201 -22.55 3.09 6.15
C ALA A 201 -22.23 1.80 5.37
N PHE A 202 -21.63 0.81 6.03
CA PHE A 202 -21.23 -0.47 5.45
C PHE A 202 -22.30 -1.57 5.55
N ALA A 203 -23.45 -1.27 6.17
CA ALA A 203 -24.50 -2.25 6.47
C ALA A 203 -23.97 -3.51 7.21
N LEU A 204 -23.01 -3.29 8.14
CA LEU A 204 -22.40 -4.34 8.95
C LEU A 204 -22.79 -4.08 10.43
N PRO A 205 -23.89 -4.68 10.92
CA PRO A 205 -24.41 -4.40 12.25
C PRO A 205 -23.46 -4.87 13.35
N LEU A 206 -23.31 -4.10 14.43
CA LEU A 206 -22.61 -4.54 15.64
C LEU A 206 -23.51 -5.50 16.41
N LEU A 207 -23.11 -6.77 16.48
CA LEU A 207 -23.87 -7.85 17.13
C LEU A 207 -23.66 -7.88 18.64
N GLY A 208 -22.53 -7.36 19.12
CA GLY A 208 -22.15 -7.33 20.51
C GLY A 208 -20.68 -6.97 20.69
N GLY A 209 -20.24 -6.84 21.94
CA GLY A 209 -18.86 -6.48 22.22
C GLY A 209 -18.52 -6.42 23.70
N HIS A 210 -17.29 -6.03 23.99
CA HIS A 210 -16.78 -5.86 25.35
C HIS A 210 -16.09 -4.51 25.51
N THR A 211 -16.44 -3.75 26.54
CA THR A 211 -15.79 -2.45 26.86
C THR A 211 -15.14 -2.50 28.23
N GLN A 212 -13.83 -2.22 28.27
CA GLN A 212 -13.05 -2.06 29.49
C GLN A 212 -12.61 -0.60 29.64
N LEU A 213 -12.93 0.00 30.79
CA LEU A 213 -12.52 1.37 31.14
C LEU A 213 -11.30 1.38 32.09
N GLY A 214 -10.60 2.51 32.17
CA GLY A 214 -9.41 2.67 33.01
C GLY A 214 -8.15 1.99 32.47
N VAL A 215 -8.12 1.69 31.16
CA VAL A 215 -6.99 1.00 30.49
C VAL A 215 -6.48 1.81 29.29
N ALA A 216 -5.36 1.38 28.72
CA ALA A 216 -4.83 2.01 27.52
C ALA A 216 -5.83 1.93 26.33
N PRO A 217 -5.89 2.95 25.46
CA PRO A 217 -6.72 2.93 24.25
C PRO A 217 -6.39 1.71 23.36
N ALA A 218 -7.40 0.89 23.10
CA ALA A 218 -7.31 -0.25 22.19
C ALA A 218 -8.68 -0.50 21.54
N LEU A 219 -8.66 -0.94 20.28
CA LEU A 219 -9.87 -1.35 19.56
C LEU A 219 -9.54 -2.58 18.74
N THR A 220 -10.37 -3.61 18.86
CA THR A 220 -10.37 -4.78 17.98
C THR A 220 -11.79 -4.98 17.46
N VAL A 221 -11.92 -5.30 16.18
CA VAL A 221 -13.22 -5.61 15.57
C VAL A 221 -13.10 -6.94 14.83
N THR A 222 -14.04 -7.84 15.07
CA THR A 222 -14.20 -9.10 14.32
C THR A 222 -15.40 -8.96 13.40
N ALA A 223 -15.20 -9.13 12.09
CA ALA A 223 -16.27 -9.08 11.10
C ALA A 223 -16.65 -10.49 10.64
N LEU A 224 -17.95 -10.73 10.50
CA LEU A 224 -18.53 -11.98 10.04
C LEU A 224 -19.32 -11.73 8.77
N GLY A 225 -19.12 -12.60 7.78
CA GLY A 225 -19.88 -12.60 6.54
C GLY A 225 -20.15 -14.01 6.07
N THR A 226 -20.91 -14.16 4.99
CA THR A 226 -21.26 -15.47 4.43
C THR A 226 -21.06 -15.54 2.94
N THR A 227 -20.53 -16.65 2.46
CA THR A 227 -20.50 -17.02 1.04
C THR A 227 -20.32 -18.53 0.89
N ARG A 228 -20.92 -19.09 -0.17
CA ARG A 228 -20.76 -20.51 -0.53
C ARG A 228 -19.53 -20.79 -1.37
N GLN A 229 -18.93 -19.74 -1.92
CA GLN A 229 -17.84 -19.82 -2.87
C GLN A 229 -16.90 -18.65 -2.59
N PRO A 230 -16.08 -18.73 -1.54
CA PRO A 230 -15.09 -17.70 -1.25
C PRO A 230 -14.09 -17.56 -2.41
N VAL A 231 -13.78 -16.32 -2.78
CA VAL A 231 -12.71 -16.00 -3.73
C VAL A 231 -11.38 -16.04 -3.00
N ARG A 232 -10.37 -16.69 -3.60
CA ARG A 232 -9.05 -16.85 -2.97
C ARG A 232 -8.18 -15.60 -3.12
N GLY A 233 -7.23 -15.43 -2.21
CA GLY A 233 -6.16 -14.44 -2.26
C GLY A 233 -4.95 -14.83 -3.11
N SER A 234 -5.04 -15.95 -3.86
CA SER A 234 -3.97 -16.49 -4.70
C SER A 234 -4.41 -16.68 -6.15
N GLY A 235 -3.63 -16.18 -7.10
CA GLY A 235 -3.82 -16.36 -8.54
C GLY A 235 -2.81 -17.33 -9.17
N ARG A 236 -2.55 -17.15 -10.46
CA ARG A 236 -1.59 -17.94 -11.25
C ARG A 236 -0.82 -17.07 -12.25
N VAL A 237 0.39 -17.50 -12.59
CA VAL A 237 1.24 -16.85 -13.60
C VAL A 237 0.47 -16.66 -14.91
N GLY A 238 0.64 -15.49 -15.53
CA GLY A 238 -0.02 -15.09 -16.78
C GLY A 238 -1.32 -14.33 -16.58
N GLN A 239 -1.88 -14.31 -15.37
CA GLN A 239 -3.06 -13.52 -15.07
C GLN A 239 -2.77 -12.03 -15.02
N ALA A 240 -3.69 -11.24 -15.56
CA ALA A 240 -3.67 -9.79 -15.48
C ALA A 240 -4.03 -9.35 -14.05
N VAL A 241 -3.33 -8.34 -13.54
CA VAL A 241 -3.61 -7.70 -12.25
C VAL A 241 -4.39 -6.41 -12.52
N SER A 242 -5.53 -6.25 -11.86
CA SER A 242 -6.30 -5.00 -11.85
C SER A 242 -6.33 -4.38 -10.46
N LEU A 243 -6.22 -3.06 -10.41
CA LEU A 243 -6.54 -2.28 -9.22
C LEU A 243 -7.90 -1.62 -9.41
N THR A 244 -8.81 -1.85 -8.47
CA THR A 244 -10.04 -1.07 -8.34
C THR A 244 -9.96 -0.25 -7.07
N ALA A 245 -10.02 1.07 -7.15
CA ALA A 245 -9.88 1.96 -6.00
C ALA A 245 -10.83 3.15 -6.07
N ASP A 246 -11.30 3.61 -4.91
CA ASP A 246 -12.07 4.86 -4.83
C ASP A 246 -11.14 6.07 -4.77
N LEU A 247 -11.09 6.81 -5.88
CA LEU A 247 -10.25 7.99 -6.05
C LEU A 247 -10.94 9.29 -5.58
N GLY A 248 -12.22 9.25 -5.18
CA GLY A 248 -13.02 10.41 -4.79
C GLY A 248 -12.90 10.81 -3.32
N GLY A 249 -11.74 10.56 -2.71
CA GLY A 249 -11.46 10.79 -1.29
C GLY A 249 -10.53 11.97 -1.00
N HIS A 250 -9.96 11.96 0.19
CA HIS A 250 -8.89 12.88 0.59
C HIS A 250 -7.89 12.21 1.55
N TRP A 251 -6.68 12.75 1.62
CA TRP A 251 -5.74 12.38 2.67
C TRP A 251 -6.29 12.77 4.04
N ARG A 252 -6.28 11.84 4.99
CA ARG A 252 -6.78 12.08 6.34
C ARG A 252 -5.82 13.03 7.08
N PRO A 253 -6.26 14.19 7.57
CA PRO A 253 -5.40 15.11 8.32
C PRO A 253 -4.81 14.42 9.57
N GLY A 254 -3.52 14.63 9.83
CA GLY A 254 -2.83 14.05 10.98
C GLY A 254 -2.42 12.57 10.83
N HIS A 255 -2.85 11.88 9.77
CA HIS A 255 -2.52 10.48 9.52
C HIS A 255 -1.73 10.33 8.22
N ARG A 256 -0.49 9.88 8.31
CA ARG A 256 0.35 9.64 7.11
C ARG A 256 -0.14 8.39 6.40
N GLY A 257 -0.30 8.49 5.08
CA GLY A 257 -0.64 7.35 4.24
C GLY A 257 -2.06 6.82 4.43
N GLN A 258 -3.00 7.63 4.92
CA GLN A 258 -4.42 7.26 5.05
C GLN A 258 -5.27 8.04 4.05
N TRP A 259 -5.87 7.34 3.09
CA TRP A 259 -6.76 7.94 2.10
C TRP A 259 -8.22 7.64 2.45
N ASP A 260 -8.94 8.63 2.96
CA ASP A 260 -10.35 8.50 3.32
C ASP A 260 -11.21 8.76 2.09
N SER A 261 -11.73 7.67 1.51
CA SER A 261 -12.68 7.70 0.39
C SER A 261 -14.08 7.29 0.78
N THR A 262 -14.31 6.85 2.02
CA THR A 262 -15.57 6.18 2.42
C THR A 262 -16.42 7.00 3.37
N SER A 263 -15.84 7.89 4.19
CA SER A 263 -16.60 8.63 5.22
C SER A 263 -17.65 9.60 4.67
N ARG A 264 -17.57 9.93 3.38
CA ARG A 264 -18.51 10.83 2.68
C ARG A 264 -19.36 10.11 1.64
N ARG A 265 -19.21 8.80 1.50
CA ARG A 265 -19.99 7.99 0.54
C ARG A 265 -21.34 7.64 1.12
N THR A 266 -22.32 7.54 0.24
CA THR A 266 -23.62 6.97 0.60
C THR A 266 -23.49 5.46 0.82
N ALA A 267 -24.40 4.89 1.62
CA ALA A 267 -24.43 3.44 1.83
C ALA A 267 -24.59 2.66 0.51
N ALA A 268 -25.34 3.20 -0.46
CA ALA A 268 -25.52 2.58 -1.77
C ALA A 268 -24.21 2.55 -2.59
N GLU A 269 -23.42 3.63 -2.54
CA GLU A 269 -22.09 3.67 -3.17
C GLU A 269 -21.13 2.69 -2.50
N ILE A 270 -21.11 2.62 -1.17
CA ILE A 270 -20.28 1.67 -0.43
C ILE A 270 -20.67 0.24 -0.79
N ALA A 271 -21.97 -0.10 -0.79
CA ALA A 271 -22.45 -1.42 -1.19
C ALA A 271 -22.12 -1.77 -2.64
N ALA A 272 -22.14 -0.78 -3.55
CA ALA A 272 -21.70 -0.97 -4.92
C ALA A 272 -20.20 -1.32 -4.98
N MET A 273 -19.36 -0.64 -4.21
CA MET A 273 -17.92 -0.92 -4.14
C MET A 273 -17.64 -2.29 -3.50
N THR A 274 -18.14 -2.55 -2.29
CA THR A 274 -17.87 -3.79 -1.54
C THR A 274 -18.49 -5.03 -2.19
N GLY A 275 -19.57 -4.89 -2.96
CA GLY A 275 -20.13 -5.99 -3.73
C GLY A 275 -19.37 -6.36 -5.02
N LEU A 276 -18.26 -5.67 -5.35
CA LEU A 276 -17.51 -5.87 -6.59
C LEU A 276 -17.10 -7.33 -6.81
N VAL A 277 -16.39 -7.92 -5.85
CA VAL A 277 -15.81 -9.27 -6.00
C VAL A 277 -16.90 -10.33 -6.07
N ALA A 278 -17.96 -10.20 -5.26
CA ALA A 278 -19.09 -11.11 -5.28
C ALA A 278 -19.77 -11.14 -6.66
N ARG A 279 -19.90 -9.98 -7.33
CA ARG A 279 -20.47 -9.88 -8.69
C ARG A 279 -19.50 -10.30 -9.78
N ALA A 280 -18.25 -9.85 -9.70
CA ALA A 280 -17.27 -10.02 -10.76
C ALA A 280 -16.66 -11.44 -10.79
N ARG A 281 -16.56 -12.10 -9.63
CA ARG A 281 -15.93 -13.43 -9.46
C ARG A 281 -14.57 -13.52 -10.17
N PRO A 282 -13.59 -12.69 -9.77
CA PRO A 282 -12.25 -12.79 -10.30
C PRO A 282 -11.61 -14.13 -9.88
N ALA A 283 -10.52 -14.50 -10.54
CA ALA A 283 -9.79 -15.71 -10.18
C ALA A 283 -9.14 -15.60 -8.79
N ALA A 284 -8.64 -14.40 -8.45
CA ALA A 284 -8.21 -14.06 -7.11
C ALA A 284 -8.54 -12.61 -6.76
N ALA A 285 -8.67 -12.31 -5.48
CA ALA A 285 -8.87 -10.95 -4.98
C ALA A 285 -8.19 -10.75 -3.62
N LYS A 286 -7.73 -9.53 -3.37
CA LYS A 286 -7.16 -9.13 -2.09
C LYS A 286 -7.45 -7.66 -1.79
N ASP A 287 -7.86 -7.38 -0.56
CA ASP A 287 -8.05 -6.01 -0.06
C ASP A 287 -6.69 -5.29 0.03
N VAL A 288 -6.66 -3.97 -0.22
CA VAL A 288 -5.40 -3.22 -0.05
C VAL A 288 -5.21 -2.82 1.42
N SER A 289 -4.38 -3.58 2.11
CA SER A 289 -4.09 -3.39 3.54
C SER A 289 -2.99 -2.33 3.82
N MET A 290 -2.59 -2.21 5.09
CA MET A 290 -1.54 -1.29 5.57
C MET A 290 -0.16 -1.44 4.91
N ALA A 291 0.09 -2.53 4.18
CA ALA A 291 1.30 -2.70 3.36
C ALA A 291 1.28 -1.84 2.08
N GLY A 292 0.16 -1.17 1.82
CA GLY A 292 -0.09 -0.40 0.60
C GLY A 292 -0.39 -1.28 -0.61
N ILE A 293 -0.63 -0.62 -1.74
CA ILE A 293 -0.98 -1.29 -3.01
C ILE A 293 0.11 -2.28 -3.40
N VAL A 294 1.38 -1.86 -3.39
CA VAL A 294 2.49 -2.70 -3.85
C VAL A 294 2.78 -3.82 -2.85
N GLY A 295 2.74 -3.54 -1.55
CA GLY A 295 2.93 -4.56 -0.52
C GLY A 295 1.85 -5.64 -0.60
N THR A 296 0.59 -5.23 -0.72
CA THR A 296 -0.54 -6.15 -0.88
C THR A 296 -0.44 -6.98 -2.16
N LEU A 297 -0.03 -6.38 -3.29
CA LEU A 297 0.25 -7.14 -4.51
C LEU A 297 1.32 -8.20 -4.29
N GLY A 298 2.35 -7.87 -3.50
CA GLY A 298 3.37 -8.84 -3.11
C GLY A 298 2.83 -9.95 -2.22
N MET A 299 1.87 -9.67 -1.32
CA MET A 299 1.18 -10.72 -0.55
C MET A 299 0.40 -11.66 -1.47
N LEU A 300 -0.36 -11.12 -2.44
CA LEU A 300 -1.09 -11.90 -3.42
C LEU A 300 -0.12 -12.76 -4.26
N ALA A 301 0.98 -12.18 -4.74
CA ALA A 301 1.99 -12.89 -5.51
C ALA A 301 2.69 -14.00 -4.70
N GLU A 302 3.00 -13.74 -3.43
CA GLU A 302 3.56 -14.74 -2.50
C GLU A 302 2.60 -15.92 -2.32
N ALA A 303 1.33 -15.65 -2.00
CA ALA A 303 0.30 -16.68 -1.86
C ALA A 303 0.09 -17.47 -3.16
N SER A 304 0.34 -16.84 -4.32
CA SER A 304 0.30 -17.45 -5.64
C SER A 304 1.56 -18.26 -6.01
N GLY A 305 2.61 -18.22 -5.20
CA GLY A 305 3.91 -18.82 -5.50
C GLY A 305 4.62 -18.20 -6.71
N CYS A 306 4.40 -16.91 -6.96
CA CYS A 306 4.96 -16.21 -8.12
C CYS A 306 5.46 -14.79 -7.79
N ALA A 307 5.84 -14.04 -8.82
CA ALA A 307 6.12 -12.61 -8.75
C ALA A 307 4.96 -11.81 -9.34
N ALA A 308 4.98 -10.49 -9.10
CA ALA A 308 4.12 -9.55 -9.79
C ALA A 308 4.92 -8.43 -10.44
N GLU A 309 4.37 -7.91 -11.54
CA GLU A 309 4.87 -6.73 -12.23
C GLU A 309 3.73 -5.72 -12.38
N LEU A 310 3.97 -4.50 -11.91
CA LEU A 310 3.00 -3.40 -11.91
C LEU A 310 3.46 -2.30 -12.87
N ASP A 311 2.61 -1.95 -13.82
CA ASP A 311 2.83 -0.88 -14.78
C ASP A 311 2.47 0.47 -14.15
N VAL A 312 3.48 1.27 -13.79
CA VAL A 312 3.29 2.45 -12.93
C VAL A 312 2.33 3.47 -13.55
N ALA A 313 2.38 3.64 -14.88
CA ALA A 313 1.53 4.58 -15.59
C ALA A 313 0.07 4.13 -15.73
N ALA A 314 -0.21 2.83 -15.57
CA ALA A 314 -1.56 2.27 -15.68
C ALA A 314 -2.32 2.25 -14.35
N VAL A 315 -1.64 2.49 -13.22
CA VAL A 315 -2.29 2.49 -11.90
C VAL A 315 -3.24 3.69 -11.78
N PRO A 316 -4.54 3.47 -11.52
CA PRO A 316 -5.48 4.55 -11.27
C PRO A 316 -5.09 5.24 -9.96
N ARG A 317 -5.06 6.57 -9.97
CA ARG A 317 -4.52 7.38 -8.86
C ARG A 317 -5.32 8.66 -8.67
N PRO A 318 -5.55 9.10 -7.41
CA PRO A 318 -6.19 10.40 -7.16
C PRO A 318 -5.37 11.55 -7.76
N ALA A 319 -6.09 12.57 -8.24
CA ALA A 319 -5.45 13.80 -8.72
C ALA A 319 -4.61 14.43 -7.59
N GLY A 320 -3.37 14.81 -7.89
CA GLY A 320 -2.48 15.47 -6.93
C GLY A 320 -1.77 14.54 -5.92
N ALA A 321 -2.13 13.26 -5.82
CA ALA A 321 -1.34 12.30 -5.03
C ALA A 321 0.01 12.01 -5.72
N SER A 322 1.12 11.96 -4.98
CA SER A 322 2.36 11.43 -5.57
C SER A 322 2.22 9.92 -5.80
N VAL A 323 2.96 9.37 -6.77
CA VAL A 323 2.95 7.91 -7.01
C VAL A 323 3.47 7.17 -5.78
N GLY A 324 4.54 7.67 -5.17
CA GLY A 324 5.09 7.09 -3.97
C GLY A 324 4.10 7.06 -2.82
N ASP A 325 3.32 8.11 -2.59
CA ASP A 325 2.35 8.14 -1.49
C ASP A 325 1.17 7.20 -1.77
N TRP A 326 0.67 7.21 -3.00
CA TRP A 326 -0.46 6.37 -3.39
C TRP A 326 -0.14 4.88 -3.32
N LEU A 327 1.02 4.47 -3.86
CA LEU A 327 1.42 3.06 -3.87
C LEU A 327 1.76 2.50 -2.48
N THR A 328 1.93 3.37 -1.49
CA THR A 328 2.26 3.02 -0.10
C THR A 328 1.25 3.54 0.92
N CYS A 329 0.01 3.84 0.51
CA CYS A 329 -1.06 4.25 1.42
C CYS A 329 -2.01 3.10 1.74
N PHE A 330 -2.75 3.25 2.83
CA PHE A 330 -3.99 2.54 3.11
C PHE A 330 -5.17 3.33 2.50
N PRO A 331 -5.81 2.82 1.43
CA PRO A 331 -7.00 3.41 0.85
C PRO A 331 -8.27 2.95 1.59
N GLY A 332 -9.23 3.86 1.76
CA GLY A 332 -10.52 3.52 2.37
C GLY A 332 -11.29 2.44 1.61
N PHE A 333 -11.13 2.39 0.29
CA PHE A 333 -11.52 1.25 -0.54
C PHE A 333 -10.54 1.07 -1.70
N ALA A 334 -9.84 -0.05 -1.72
CA ALA A 334 -9.22 -0.57 -2.93
C ALA A 334 -9.09 -2.10 -2.89
N MET A 335 -9.16 -2.72 -4.07
CA MET A 335 -9.12 -4.15 -4.26
C MET A 335 -8.15 -4.48 -5.39
N LEU A 336 -7.21 -5.38 -5.12
CA LEU A 336 -6.41 -6.02 -6.16
C LEU A 336 -7.14 -7.28 -6.61
N THR A 337 -7.29 -7.46 -7.92
CA THR A 337 -7.90 -8.66 -8.49
C THR A 337 -7.03 -9.24 -9.58
N THR A 338 -7.09 -10.55 -9.77
CA THR A 338 -6.42 -11.22 -10.88
C THR A 338 -7.39 -12.06 -11.67
N ASP A 339 -7.18 -12.11 -12.99
CA ASP A 339 -7.99 -12.90 -13.91
C ASP A 339 -7.26 -13.19 -15.21
N GLU A 340 -7.88 -14.00 -16.07
CA GLU A 340 -7.38 -14.25 -17.42
C GLU A 340 -7.19 -12.94 -18.20
N ALA A 341 -6.10 -12.87 -18.97
CA ALA A 341 -5.77 -11.69 -19.75
C ALA A 341 -6.93 -11.31 -20.69
N GLY A 342 -7.30 -10.02 -20.70
CA GLY A 342 -8.39 -9.50 -21.52
C GLY A 342 -9.76 -9.51 -20.85
N ARG A 343 -9.93 -10.14 -19.67
CA ARG A 343 -11.16 -9.99 -18.88
C ARG A 343 -11.12 -8.65 -18.12
N PRO A 344 -12.04 -7.71 -18.40
CA PRO A 344 -12.05 -6.43 -17.70
C PRO A 344 -12.54 -6.58 -16.26
N PRO A 345 -12.11 -5.70 -15.34
CA PRO A 345 -12.67 -5.63 -14.00
C PRO A 345 -14.16 -5.29 -14.05
N GLY A 346 -14.94 -5.84 -13.11
CA GLY A 346 -16.38 -5.62 -13.04
C GLY A 346 -16.76 -4.19 -12.61
N PRO A 347 -18.05 -3.81 -12.73
CA PRO A 347 -18.52 -2.50 -12.30
C PRO A 347 -18.38 -2.35 -10.77
N ALA A 348 -17.80 -1.23 -10.35
CA ALA A 348 -17.43 -0.94 -8.96
C ALA A 348 -18.10 0.34 -8.40
N GLY A 349 -19.25 0.73 -8.94
CA GLY A 349 -19.93 1.97 -8.54
C GLY A 349 -19.05 3.20 -8.80
N PRO A 350 -18.78 4.05 -7.79
CA PRO A 350 -17.94 5.24 -7.97
C PRO A 350 -16.43 4.94 -8.03
N ALA A 351 -15.99 3.71 -7.74
CA ALA A 351 -14.58 3.35 -7.79
C ALA A 351 -14.09 3.20 -9.24
N VAL A 352 -12.80 3.49 -9.45
CA VAL A 352 -12.14 3.41 -10.74
C VAL A 352 -11.35 2.12 -10.82
N SER A 353 -11.50 1.38 -11.91
CA SER A 353 -10.78 0.13 -12.16
C SER A 353 -9.86 0.25 -13.36
N ALA A 354 -8.65 -0.28 -13.26
CA ALA A 354 -7.77 -0.45 -14.41
C ALA A 354 -6.95 -1.74 -14.28
N VAL A 355 -6.73 -2.41 -15.42
CA VAL A 355 -5.70 -3.43 -15.56
C VAL A 355 -4.35 -2.72 -15.53
N CYS A 356 -3.52 -3.03 -14.55
CA CYS A 356 -2.28 -2.30 -14.28
C CYS A 356 -1.07 -3.20 -14.02
N GLY A 357 -1.18 -4.51 -14.22
CA GLY A 357 -0.05 -5.40 -14.01
C GLY A 357 -0.33 -6.84 -14.43
N GLN A 358 0.55 -7.73 -13.99
CA GLN A 358 0.46 -9.15 -14.27
C GLN A 358 1.20 -9.99 -13.23
N LEU A 359 0.75 -11.22 -13.02
CA LEU A 359 1.47 -12.26 -12.30
C LEU A 359 2.48 -12.93 -13.25
N VAL A 360 3.72 -13.06 -12.81
CA VAL A 360 4.86 -13.50 -13.64
C VAL A 360 5.71 -14.53 -12.88
N PRO A 361 6.51 -15.36 -13.59
CA PRO A 361 7.43 -16.28 -12.91
C PRO A 361 8.42 -15.53 -12.00
N GLY A 362 8.78 -16.16 -10.88
CA GLY A 362 9.76 -15.65 -9.92
C GLY A 362 9.15 -15.36 -8.55
N HIS A 363 9.73 -14.41 -7.83
CA HIS A 363 9.26 -13.93 -6.52
C HIS A 363 9.35 -12.40 -6.43
N GLY A 364 8.61 -11.81 -5.49
CA GLY A 364 8.64 -10.39 -5.21
C GLY A 364 7.82 -9.52 -6.18
N VAL A 365 8.04 -8.21 -6.13
CA VAL A 365 7.29 -7.23 -6.92
C VAL A 365 8.23 -6.29 -7.66
N ARG A 366 7.89 -6.07 -8.93
CA ARG A 366 8.61 -5.20 -9.88
C ARG A 366 7.71 -4.08 -10.36
N LEU A 367 8.29 -2.91 -10.58
CA LEU A 367 7.62 -1.77 -11.23
C LEU A 367 8.16 -1.64 -12.66
N ARG A 368 7.25 -1.59 -13.63
CA ARG A 368 7.53 -1.29 -15.02
C ARG A 368 7.27 0.18 -15.29
N TRP A 369 8.26 0.84 -15.87
CA TRP A 369 8.25 2.27 -16.14
C TRP A 369 7.92 2.57 -17.61
N PRO A 370 7.46 3.79 -17.95
CA PRO A 370 7.11 4.15 -19.32
C PRO A 370 8.24 4.02 -20.35
N ASP A 371 9.50 4.05 -19.92
CA ASP A 371 10.67 3.83 -20.77
C ASP A 371 11.00 2.32 -20.97
N GLY A 372 10.17 1.42 -20.42
CA GLY A 372 10.37 -0.03 -20.46
C GLY A 372 11.35 -0.55 -19.40
N GLU A 373 11.95 0.31 -18.59
CA GLU A 373 12.80 -0.13 -17.49
C GLU A 373 11.97 -0.84 -16.42
N ILE A 374 12.52 -1.89 -15.81
CA ILE A 374 11.91 -2.61 -14.71
C ILE A 374 12.79 -2.45 -13.46
N THR A 375 12.18 -2.03 -12.35
CA THR A 375 12.85 -1.92 -11.04
C THR A 375 12.23 -2.87 -10.03
N ALA A 376 13.04 -3.72 -9.40
CA ALA A 376 12.60 -4.52 -8.27
C ALA A 376 12.40 -3.62 -7.04
N VAL A 377 11.24 -3.72 -6.40
CA VAL A 377 10.89 -2.95 -5.19
C VAL A 377 10.62 -3.83 -3.98
N LEU A 378 10.34 -5.12 -4.21
CA LEU A 378 10.28 -6.17 -3.21
C LEU A 378 11.01 -7.38 -3.79
N ALA A 379 12.04 -7.87 -3.09
CA ALA A 379 12.92 -8.94 -3.58
C ALA A 379 12.54 -10.34 -3.06
N GLY A 380 11.51 -10.47 -2.22
CA GLY A 380 11.17 -11.74 -1.59
C GLY A 380 9.76 -11.74 -1.02
N SER A 381 9.53 -12.57 0.00
CA SER A 381 8.26 -12.66 0.71
C SER A 381 7.88 -11.34 1.39
N VAL A 382 6.59 -11.05 1.40
CA VAL A 382 5.99 -9.92 2.11
C VAL A 382 5.56 -10.34 3.51
N THR A 383 4.89 -11.47 3.66
CA THR A 383 4.42 -11.98 4.96
C THR A 383 5.32 -13.09 5.48
N GLY A 384 5.85 -13.93 4.59
CA GLY A 384 6.56 -15.16 4.97
C GLY A 384 5.61 -16.31 5.32
N LEU A 385 4.33 -16.20 4.97
CA LEU A 385 3.33 -17.28 5.15
C LEU A 385 3.41 -18.32 4.03
N GLY A 386 4.04 -17.99 2.90
CA GLY A 386 4.23 -18.91 1.79
C GLY A 386 3.01 -19.03 0.87
N VAL A 387 2.97 -20.15 0.13
CA VAL A 387 1.93 -20.44 -0.87
C VAL A 387 0.67 -20.97 -0.17
N ALA A 388 -0.49 -20.54 -0.65
CA ALA A 388 -1.80 -20.87 -0.09
C ALA A 388 -2.28 -22.31 -0.39
#